data_AF-A0A355UWT8-F1
#
_entry.id   AF-A0A355UWT8-F1
#
_cell.length_a   1.000
_cell.length_b   1.000
_cell.length_c   1.000
_cell.angle_alpha   90.00
_cell.angle_beta   90.00
_cell.angle_gamma   90.00
#
_symmetry.space_group_name_H-M   'P 1'
#
loop_
_entity.id
_entity.type
_entity.pdbx_description
1 polymer ?
#
loop_
_entity_poly.entity_id
_entity_poly.type
_entity_poly.pdbx_seq_one_letter_code
_entity_poly.pdbx_strand_id
1 'polypeptide(L)'
;MEGLLERPDWLGPLKKDLFDYLDSSLAHERKVLSAMKFATLLHDVGKPSTFAFREGRPRFIGHDKEGAAIAKKIALRLKLSGREVSFIETLVRHHMRPGLLAAQGEASPKAIYRFFRDTKADGVAVLLLSLADRLSAQGPAVTPLDNEKNFSLVSRMLEDFFRAPEKVCPAPLLNGKEVMEILEIKSGPQVGKILQELVEAQVQGVLDEKEEAIAWLKRR
;
A
#
# COMPACT_ATOMS: atom_id res chain seq x y z
N MET A 1 -18.75 -3.82 -2.94
CA MET A 1 -17.96 -3.10 -3.96
C MET A 1 -18.82 -2.40 -4.98
N GLU A 2 -19.88 -3.00 -5.52
CA GLU A 2 -20.81 -2.30 -6.43
C GLU A 2 -21.45 -1.07 -5.76
N GLY A 3 -21.95 -1.21 -4.52
CA GLY A 3 -22.43 -0.05 -3.75
C GLY A 3 -21.36 0.96 -3.30
N LEU A 4 -20.06 0.64 -3.48
CA LEU A 4 -18.99 1.65 -3.39
C LEU A 4 -19.08 2.46 -4.69
N LEU A 5 -18.86 1.84 -5.85
CA LEU A 5 -18.85 2.47 -7.19
C LEU A 5 -20.12 3.24 -7.59
N GLU A 6 -21.26 2.93 -6.98
CA GLU A 6 -22.56 3.57 -7.25
C GLU A 6 -22.86 4.82 -6.41
N ARG A 7 -22.09 5.13 -5.36
CA ARG A 7 -22.26 6.42 -4.68
C ARG A 7 -21.71 7.55 -5.58
N PRO A 8 -22.46 8.62 -5.88
CA PRO A 8 -21.98 9.65 -6.82
C PRO A 8 -20.90 10.56 -6.24
N ASP A 9 -20.92 10.81 -4.92
CA ASP A 9 -20.20 11.97 -4.34
C ASP A 9 -18.78 11.64 -3.83
N TRP A 10 -18.50 10.39 -3.49
CA TRP A 10 -17.24 9.94 -2.87
C TRP A 10 -16.03 9.85 -3.82
N LEU A 11 -16.25 9.62 -5.12
CA LEU A 11 -15.17 9.47 -6.09
C LEU A 11 -14.70 10.82 -6.65
N GLY A 12 -15.52 11.87 -6.49
CA GLY A 12 -15.25 13.22 -6.96
C GLY A 12 -14.45 13.26 -8.28
N PRO A 13 -13.28 13.93 -8.32
CA PRO A 13 -12.46 14.04 -9.52
C PRO A 13 -11.71 12.75 -9.92
N LEU A 14 -11.63 11.75 -9.04
CA LEU A 14 -10.89 10.49 -9.26
C LEU A 14 -11.76 9.37 -9.83
N LYS A 15 -13.06 9.61 -10.03
CA LYS A 15 -14.01 8.61 -10.54
C LYS A 15 -13.47 7.93 -11.79
N LYS A 16 -13.10 8.71 -12.80
CA LYS A 16 -12.62 8.18 -14.07
C LYS A 16 -11.36 7.34 -13.87
N ASP A 17 -10.37 7.83 -13.14
CA ASP A 17 -9.11 7.12 -12.92
C ASP A 17 -9.30 5.79 -12.20
N LEU A 18 -10.19 5.76 -11.21
CA LEU A 18 -10.50 4.54 -10.46
C LEU A 18 -11.26 3.54 -11.32
N PHE A 19 -12.20 3.99 -12.15
CA PHE A 19 -12.87 3.11 -13.12
C PHE A 19 -11.87 2.56 -14.15
N ASP A 20 -11.03 3.40 -14.74
CA ASP A 20 -10.01 2.98 -15.71
C ASP A 20 -9.03 1.98 -15.08
N TYR A 21 -8.59 2.22 -13.84
CA TYR A 21 -7.74 1.30 -13.10
C TYR A 21 -8.41 -0.04 -12.84
N LEU A 22 -9.65 -0.04 -12.34
CA LEU A 22 -10.39 -1.26 -12.03
C LEU A 22 -10.74 -2.07 -13.28
N ASP A 23 -10.97 -1.38 -14.41
CA ASP A 23 -11.30 -1.99 -15.69
C ASP A 23 -10.07 -2.51 -16.45
N SER A 24 -8.88 -2.01 -16.11
CA SER A 24 -7.63 -2.40 -16.74
C SER A 24 -7.33 -3.90 -16.58
N SER A 25 -6.62 -4.45 -17.57
CA SER A 25 -6.17 -5.85 -17.52
C SER A 25 -5.06 -6.01 -16.47
N LEU A 26 -5.31 -6.91 -15.51
CA LEU A 26 -4.30 -7.34 -14.55
C LEU A 26 -3.39 -8.41 -15.16
N ALA A 27 -3.99 -9.41 -15.82
CA ALA A 27 -3.31 -10.48 -16.52
C ALA A 27 -4.21 -11.08 -17.60
N HIS A 28 -3.73 -11.06 -18.84
CA HIS A 28 -4.48 -11.54 -20.01
C HIS A 28 -5.81 -10.78 -20.16
N GLU A 29 -6.95 -11.45 -19.97
CA GLU A 29 -8.29 -10.84 -20.04
C GLU A 29 -8.89 -10.55 -18.64
N ARG A 30 -8.22 -10.95 -17.56
CA ARG A 30 -8.75 -10.72 -16.20
C ARG A 30 -8.47 -9.30 -15.74
N LYS A 31 -9.55 -8.60 -15.42
CA LYS A 31 -9.55 -7.22 -14.91
C LYS A 31 -9.06 -7.15 -13.46
N VAL A 32 -8.49 -6.02 -13.09
CA VAL A 32 -8.11 -5.70 -11.70
C VAL A 32 -9.30 -5.89 -10.76
N LEU A 33 -10.50 -5.43 -11.14
CA LEU A 33 -11.71 -5.56 -10.33
C LEU A 33 -12.02 -7.01 -9.94
N SER A 34 -11.90 -7.96 -10.88
CA SER A 34 -12.20 -9.36 -10.63
C SER A 34 -11.23 -9.99 -9.63
N ALA A 35 -9.93 -9.71 -9.79
CA ALA A 35 -8.91 -10.18 -8.85
C ALA A 35 -9.04 -9.50 -7.48
N MET A 36 -9.42 -8.23 -7.45
CA MET A 36 -9.68 -7.49 -6.22
C MET A 36 -10.87 -8.07 -5.46
N LYS A 37 -12.00 -8.39 -6.15
CA LYS A 37 -13.15 -9.11 -5.53
C LYS A 37 -12.69 -10.40 -4.84
N PHE A 38 -11.81 -11.15 -5.51
CA PHE A 38 -11.30 -12.41 -4.95
C PHE A 38 -10.35 -12.17 -3.77
N ALA A 39 -9.47 -11.18 -3.84
CA ALA A 39 -8.63 -10.79 -2.70
C ALA A 39 -9.47 -10.30 -1.51
N THR A 40 -10.54 -9.53 -1.74
CA THR A 40 -11.49 -9.11 -0.70
C THR A 40 -12.17 -10.31 -0.04
N LEU A 41 -12.53 -11.36 -0.78
CA LEU A 41 -13.05 -12.58 -0.17
C LEU A 41 -12.04 -13.24 0.78
N LEU A 42 -10.74 -13.14 0.47
CA LEU A 42 -9.67 -13.81 1.21
C LEU A 42 -8.97 -12.94 2.25
N HIS A 43 -9.26 -11.63 2.34
CA HIS A 43 -8.43 -10.68 3.09
C HIS A 43 -8.25 -11.04 4.57
N ASP A 44 -9.28 -11.65 5.16
CA ASP A 44 -9.34 -12.04 6.57
C ASP A 44 -9.13 -13.54 6.82
N VAL A 45 -8.72 -14.30 5.80
CA VAL A 45 -8.60 -15.77 5.89
C VAL A 45 -7.59 -16.24 6.96
N GLY A 46 -6.68 -15.36 7.38
CA GLY A 46 -5.71 -15.63 8.45
C GLY A 46 -6.26 -15.45 9.88
N LYS A 47 -7.47 -14.93 10.07
CA LYS A 47 -8.04 -14.70 11.42
C LYS A 47 -8.12 -15.98 12.26
N PRO A 48 -8.63 -17.13 11.76
CA PRO A 48 -8.76 -18.33 12.58
C PRO A 48 -7.42 -18.83 13.15
N SER A 49 -6.35 -18.84 12.34
CA SER A 49 -5.02 -19.32 12.76
C SER A 49 -4.27 -18.34 13.65
N THR A 50 -4.67 -17.07 13.68
CA THR A 50 -4.05 -16.01 14.51
C THR A 50 -4.92 -15.56 15.67
N PHE A 51 -6.03 -16.27 15.92
CA PHE A 51 -6.94 -15.98 17.02
C PHE A 51 -6.24 -16.17 18.36
N ALA A 52 -6.33 -15.15 19.21
CA ALA A 52 -5.95 -15.22 20.61
C ALA A 52 -6.95 -14.43 21.45
N PHE A 53 -7.35 -14.98 22.60
CA PHE A 53 -8.15 -14.25 23.57
C PHE A 53 -7.22 -13.56 24.58
N ARG A 54 -7.24 -12.22 24.64
CA ARG A 54 -6.39 -11.43 25.54
C ARG A 54 -7.15 -10.23 26.07
N GLU A 55 -6.98 -9.91 27.35
CA GLU A 55 -7.59 -8.73 27.99
C GLU A 55 -9.12 -8.70 27.81
N GLY A 56 -9.78 -9.85 27.91
CA GLY A 56 -11.24 -9.97 27.78
C GLY A 56 -11.79 -9.78 26.36
N ARG A 57 -10.95 -9.73 25.32
CA ARG A 57 -11.38 -9.57 23.93
C ARG A 57 -10.61 -10.46 22.94
N PRO A 58 -11.23 -10.83 21.80
CA PRO A 58 -10.55 -11.53 20.73
C PRO A 58 -9.50 -10.62 20.05
N ARG A 59 -8.36 -11.19 19.67
CA ARG A 59 -7.26 -10.55 18.95
C ARG A 59 -6.83 -11.42 17.77
N PHE A 60 -6.43 -10.78 16.68
CA PHE A 60 -6.02 -11.41 15.42
C PHE A 60 -4.71 -10.78 14.92
N ILE A 61 -3.68 -10.78 15.77
CA ILE A 61 -2.42 -10.08 15.48
C ILE A 61 -1.67 -10.85 14.39
N GLY A 62 -1.33 -10.16 13.29
CA GLY A 62 -0.60 -10.74 12.16
C GLY A 62 -1.46 -11.55 11.18
N HIS A 63 -2.80 -11.46 11.27
CA HIS A 63 -3.70 -12.17 10.37
C HIS A 63 -3.56 -11.76 8.90
N ASP A 64 -3.13 -10.53 8.64
CA ASP A 64 -2.77 -10.01 7.32
C ASP A 64 -1.60 -10.79 6.71
N LYS A 65 -0.54 -11.02 7.49
CA LYS A 65 0.66 -11.74 7.04
C LYS A 65 0.38 -13.23 6.83
N GLU A 66 -0.32 -13.86 7.78
CA GLU A 66 -0.70 -15.27 7.68
C GLU A 66 -1.73 -15.47 6.55
N GLY A 67 -2.73 -14.58 6.48
CA GLY A 67 -3.74 -14.56 5.43
C GLY A 67 -3.13 -14.44 4.04
N ALA A 68 -2.10 -13.60 3.86
CA ALA A 68 -1.40 -13.47 2.58
C ALA A 68 -0.72 -14.79 2.15
N ALA A 69 -0.10 -15.51 3.10
CA ALA A 69 0.50 -16.81 2.81
C ALA A 69 -0.55 -17.86 2.42
N ILE A 70 -1.72 -17.85 3.08
CA ILE A 70 -2.85 -18.73 2.75
C ILE A 70 -3.44 -18.36 1.38
N ALA A 71 -3.70 -17.07 1.13
CA ALA A 71 -4.26 -16.57 -0.11
C ALA A 71 -3.36 -16.91 -1.31
N LYS A 72 -2.03 -16.77 -1.17
CA LYS A 72 -1.05 -17.20 -2.16
C LYS A 72 -1.19 -18.70 -2.49
N LYS A 73 -1.27 -19.56 -1.47
CA LYS A 73 -1.45 -21.02 -1.66
C LYS A 73 -2.76 -21.33 -2.38
N ILE A 74 -3.85 -20.64 -2.03
CA ILE A 74 -5.15 -20.78 -2.70
C ILE A 74 -5.04 -20.37 -4.17
N ALA A 75 -4.45 -19.21 -4.47
CA ALA A 75 -4.27 -18.70 -5.82
C ALA A 75 -3.41 -19.64 -6.69
N LEU A 76 -2.33 -20.18 -6.14
CA LEU A 76 -1.49 -21.18 -6.81
C LEU A 76 -2.25 -22.49 -7.09
N ARG A 77 -3.04 -22.98 -6.12
CA ARG A 77 -3.88 -24.18 -6.29
C ARG A 77 -4.93 -24.00 -7.39
N LEU A 78 -5.46 -22.79 -7.53
CA LEU A 78 -6.39 -22.41 -8.61
C LEU A 78 -5.70 -22.13 -9.94
N LYS A 79 -4.37 -22.30 -10.03
CA LYS A 79 -3.55 -22.08 -11.22
C LYS A 79 -3.71 -20.67 -11.80
N LEU A 80 -3.85 -19.65 -10.92
CA LEU A 80 -3.82 -18.26 -11.35
C LEU A 80 -2.42 -17.88 -11.85
N SER A 81 -2.31 -16.88 -12.72
CA SER A 81 -1.02 -16.43 -13.23
C SER A 81 -0.16 -15.83 -12.11
N GLY A 82 1.16 -15.79 -12.30
CA GLY A 82 2.08 -15.24 -11.30
C GLY A 82 1.76 -13.78 -10.91
N ARG A 83 1.29 -12.97 -11.88
CA ARG A 83 0.88 -11.58 -11.64
C ARG A 83 -0.35 -11.50 -10.73
N GLU A 84 -1.32 -12.39 -10.92
CA GLU A 84 -2.53 -12.45 -10.10
C GLU A 84 -2.26 -12.97 -8.70
N VAL A 85 -1.43 -14.01 -8.58
CA VAL A 85 -0.96 -14.53 -7.29
C VAL A 85 -0.30 -13.40 -6.50
N SER A 86 0.63 -12.67 -7.13
CA SER A 86 1.30 -11.53 -6.48
C SER A 86 0.32 -10.41 -6.12
N PHE A 87 -0.65 -10.10 -6.98
CA PHE A 87 -1.67 -9.08 -6.72
C PHE A 87 -2.50 -9.44 -5.47
N ILE A 88 -3.05 -10.65 -5.44
CA ILE A 88 -3.87 -11.14 -4.33
C ILE A 88 -3.05 -11.16 -3.04
N GLU A 89 -1.82 -11.68 -3.08
CA GLU A 89 -0.92 -11.70 -1.92
C GLU A 89 -0.67 -10.28 -1.38
N THR A 90 -0.39 -9.30 -2.26
CA THR A 90 -0.18 -7.89 -1.88
C THR A 90 -1.42 -7.28 -1.21
N LEU A 91 -2.60 -7.48 -1.79
CA LEU A 91 -3.86 -6.94 -1.25
C LEU A 91 -4.14 -7.48 0.15
N VAL A 92 -4.06 -8.80 0.33
CA VAL A 92 -4.27 -9.43 1.63
C VAL A 92 -3.19 -9.03 2.63
N ARG A 93 -1.92 -8.96 2.23
CA ARG A 93 -0.81 -8.59 3.12
C ARG A 93 -0.91 -7.16 3.64
N HIS A 94 -1.49 -6.24 2.87
CA HIS A 94 -1.41 -4.81 3.16
C HIS A 94 -2.75 -4.14 3.47
N HIS A 95 -3.87 -4.88 3.46
CA HIS A 95 -5.21 -4.33 3.65
C HIS A 95 -5.39 -3.53 4.95
N MET A 96 -4.71 -3.90 6.03
CA MET A 96 -4.81 -3.17 7.31
C MET A 96 -4.04 -1.84 7.32
N ARG A 97 -3.04 -1.66 6.43
CA ARG A 97 -2.08 -0.55 6.52
C ARG A 97 -2.75 0.83 6.48
N PRO A 98 -3.70 1.12 5.56
CA PRO A 98 -4.37 2.43 5.55
C PRO A 98 -5.09 2.73 6.86
N GLY A 99 -5.80 1.75 7.42
CA GLY A 99 -6.45 1.87 8.73
C GLY A 99 -5.49 2.12 9.89
N LEU A 100 -4.35 1.43 9.89
CA LEU A 100 -3.30 1.64 10.90
C LEU A 100 -2.66 3.03 10.78
N LEU A 101 -2.44 3.52 9.56
CA LEU A 101 -1.92 4.87 9.32
C LEU A 101 -2.91 5.94 9.80
N ALA A 102 -4.19 5.80 9.48
CA ALA A 102 -5.23 6.74 9.92
C ALA A 102 -5.38 6.78 11.45
N ALA A 103 -5.19 5.64 12.12
CA ALA A 103 -5.26 5.56 13.58
C ALA A 103 -4.09 6.25 14.30
N GLN A 104 -2.95 6.45 13.62
CA GLN A 104 -1.76 7.10 14.18
C GLN A 104 -1.79 8.64 14.05
N GLY A 105 -2.85 9.21 13.46
CA GLY A 105 -2.97 10.63 13.18
C GLY A 105 -2.61 10.96 11.72
N GLU A 106 -1.93 12.07 11.51
CA GLU A 106 -1.51 12.48 10.17
C GLU A 106 -0.38 11.58 9.66
N ALA A 107 -0.64 10.84 8.57
CA ALA A 107 0.35 9.96 7.97
C ALA A 107 1.50 10.79 7.35
N SER A 108 2.72 10.57 7.84
CA SER A 108 3.91 11.26 7.34
C SER A 108 4.21 10.93 5.88
N PRO A 109 4.87 11.83 5.13
CA PRO A 109 5.28 11.58 3.75
C PRO A 109 6.07 10.27 3.60
N LYS A 110 6.96 10.00 4.56
CA LYS A 110 7.73 8.76 4.65
C LYS A 110 6.85 7.51 4.73
N ALA A 111 5.78 7.55 5.52
CA ALA A 111 4.87 6.42 5.70
C ALA A 111 4.08 6.13 4.41
N ILE A 112 3.65 7.17 3.71
CA ILE A 112 2.96 7.09 2.42
C ILE A 112 3.89 6.56 1.34
N TYR A 113 5.12 7.09 1.24
CA TYR A 113 6.13 6.56 0.34
C TYR A 113 6.38 5.07 0.58
N ARG A 114 6.57 4.66 1.84
CA ARG A 114 6.76 3.23 2.17
C ARG A 114 5.55 2.38 1.78
N PHE A 115 4.33 2.90 1.92
CA PHE A 115 3.13 2.20 1.46
C PHE A 115 3.17 1.94 -0.05
N PHE A 116 3.39 2.98 -0.85
CA PHE A 116 3.38 2.85 -2.32
C PHE A 116 4.63 2.19 -2.89
N ARG A 117 5.78 2.28 -2.22
CA ARG A 117 6.96 1.47 -2.57
C ARG A 117 6.68 -0.03 -2.44
N ASP A 118 6.04 -0.43 -1.34
CA ASP A 118 5.78 -1.85 -1.05
C ASP A 118 4.64 -2.41 -1.91
N THR A 119 3.62 -1.60 -2.21
CA THR A 119 2.41 -2.01 -2.93
C THR A 119 2.42 -1.65 -4.41
N LYS A 120 3.27 -0.71 -4.84
CA LYS A 120 3.35 -0.18 -6.20
C LYS A 120 1.97 0.28 -6.70
N ALA A 121 1.65 0.04 -7.96
CA ALA A 121 0.34 0.32 -8.54
C ALA A 121 -0.81 -0.51 -7.92
N ASP A 122 -0.52 -1.60 -7.21
CA ASP A 122 -1.54 -2.38 -6.49
C ASP A 122 -2.00 -1.64 -5.22
N GLY A 123 -1.27 -0.59 -4.81
CA GLY A 123 -1.63 0.29 -3.69
C GLY A 123 -3.02 0.90 -3.85
N VAL A 124 -3.45 1.23 -5.07
CA VAL A 124 -4.81 1.72 -5.35
C VAL A 124 -5.85 0.69 -4.92
N ALA A 125 -5.71 -0.58 -5.31
CA ALA A 125 -6.63 -1.64 -4.91
C ALA A 125 -6.55 -1.96 -3.41
N VAL A 126 -5.36 -1.86 -2.79
CA VAL A 126 -5.19 -1.99 -1.33
C VAL A 126 -5.98 -0.90 -0.60
N LEU A 127 -5.88 0.35 -1.05
CA LEU A 127 -6.61 1.49 -0.48
C LEU A 127 -8.13 1.30 -0.59
N LEU A 128 -8.61 0.90 -1.76
CA LEU A 128 -10.03 0.63 -1.98
C LEU A 128 -10.56 -0.55 -1.14
N LEU A 129 -9.78 -1.63 -1.02
CA LEU A 129 -10.15 -2.78 -0.20
C LEU A 129 -10.19 -2.38 1.29
N SER A 130 -9.18 -1.65 1.76
CA SER A 130 -9.13 -1.15 3.14
C SER A 130 -10.32 -0.25 3.47
N LEU A 131 -10.69 0.63 2.54
CA LEU A 131 -11.86 1.48 2.69
C LEU A 131 -13.16 0.66 2.73
N ALA A 132 -13.29 -0.35 1.86
CA ALA A 132 -14.46 -1.24 1.85
C ALA A 132 -14.59 -2.03 3.16
N ASP A 133 -13.48 -2.57 3.69
CA ASP A 133 -13.45 -3.26 4.98
C ASP A 133 -13.89 -2.31 6.11
N ARG A 134 -13.27 -1.12 6.18
CA ARG A 134 -13.59 -0.10 7.17
C ARG A 134 -15.06 0.31 7.16
N LEU A 135 -15.64 0.54 5.98
CA LEU A 135 -17.04 0.95 5.83
C LEU A 135 -18.03 -0.20 6.09
N SER A 136 -17.57 -1.45 6.05
CA SER A 136 -18.39 -2.62 6.38
C SER A 136 -18.41 -2.93 7.89
N ALA A 137 -17.46 -2.39 8.65
CA ALA A 137 -17.35 -2.62 10.08
C ALA A 137 -18.57 -2.06 10.83
N GLN A 138 -19.04 -2.83 11.81
CA GLN A 138 -20.18 -2.47 12.68
C GLN A 138 -19.79 -2.66 14.15
N GLY A 139 -20.45 -1.92 15.04
CA GLY A 139 -20.31 -2.07 16.49
C GLY A 139 -19.86 -0.81 17.22
N PRO A 140 -19.83 -0.85 18.57
CA PRO A 140 -19.64 0.34 19.41
C PRO A 140 -18.24 0.98 19.28
N ALA A 141 -17.26 0.23 18.78
CA ALA A 141 -15.91 0.74 18.51
C ALA A 141 -15.79 1.48 17.17
N VAL A 142 -16.82 1.46 16.32
CA VAL A 142 -16.82 2.15 15.04
C VAL A 142 -17.38 3.56 15.26
N THR A 143 -16.52 4.56 15.17
CA THR A 143 -16.92 5.97 15.32
C THR A 143 -16.99 6.67 13.97
N PRO A 144 -17.92 7.64 13.78
CA PRO A 144 -17.96 8.47 12.57
C PRO A 144 -16.64 9.21 12.31
N LEU A 145 -16.00 9.73 13.37
CA LEU A 145 -14.73 10.44 13.28
C LEU A 145 -13.60 9.55 12.74
N ASP A 146 -13.51 8.30 13.19
CA ASP A 146 -12.48 7.39 12.69
C ASP A 146 -12.74 6.99 11.23
N ASN A 147 -14.01 6.88 10.82
CA ASN A 147 -14.38 6.64 9.43
C ASN A 147 -13.99 7.83 8.54
N GLU A 148 -14.25 9.06 9.00
CA GLU A 148 -13.86 10.29 8.31
C GLU A 148 -12.34 10.40 8.17
N LYS A 149 -11.58 10.15 9.24
CA LYS A 149 -10.10 10.13 9.19
C LYS A 149 -9.57 9.10 8.18
N ASN A 150 -10.14 7.90 8.19
CA ASN A 150 -9.78 6.85 7.23
C ASN A 150 -10.07 7.29 5.78
N PHE A 151 -11.27 7.81 5.56
CA PHE A 151 -11.70 8.28 4.25
C PHE A 151 -10.79 9.41 3.74
N SER A 152 -10.56 10.44 4.55
CA SER A 152 -9.72 11.58 4.19
C SER A 152 -8.28 11.15 3.88
N LEU A 153 -7.71 10.22 4.65
CA LEU A 153 -6.37 9.68 4.37
C LEU A 153 -6.35 8.92 3.03
N VAL A 154 -7.29 7.99 2.83
CA VAL A 154 -7.36 7.18 1.61
C VAL A 154 -7.58 8.06 0.38
N SER A 155 -8.51 9.01 0.44
CA SER A 155 -8.79 9.93 -0.65
C SER A 155 -7.56 10.77 -1.02
N ARG A 156 -6.84 11.29 -0.02
CA ARG A 156 -5.58 12.01 -0.26
C ARG A 156 -4.51 11.14 -0.90
N MET A 157 -4.32 9.91 -0.40
CA MET A 157 -3.33 8.98 -0.97
C MET A 157 -3.67 8.59 -2.41
N LEU A 158 -4.96 8.43 -2.74
CA LEU A 158 -5.40 8.20 -4.11
C LEU A 158 -5.16 9.42 -5.01
N GLU A 159 -5.48 10.62 -4.52
CA GLU A 159 -5.22 11.87 -5.25
C GLU A 159 -3.73 12.04 -5.54
N ASP A 160 -2.88 11.89 -4.51
CA ASP A 160 -1.43 11.95 -4.65
C ASP A 160 -0.92 10.91 -5.66
N PHE A 161 -1.45 9.69 -5.65
CA PHE A 161 -1.06 8.65 -6.61
C PHE A 161 -1.40 9.02 -8.07
N PHE A 162 -2.60 9.55 -8.33
CA PHE A 162 -3.07 9.83 -9.69
C PHE A 162 -2.66 11.19 -10.24
N ARG A 163 -2.39 12.17 -9.36
CA ARG A 163 -2.12 13.57 -9.77
C ARG A 163 -0.74 14.06 -9.43
N ALA A 164 -0.07 13.45 -8.45
CA ALA A 164 1.26 13.85 -8.01
C ALA A 164 2.16 12.62 -7.74
N PRO A 165 2.34 11.71 -8.71
CA PRO A 165 3.09 10.47 -8.52
C PRO A 165 4.53 10.71 -8.02
N GLU A 166 5.13 11.85 -8.38
CA GLU A 166 6.43 12.30 -7.90
C GLU A 166 6.48 12.57 -6.39
N LYS A 167 5.37 12.94 -5.75
CA LYS A 167 5.29 13.06 -4.28
C LYS A 167 5.28 11.70 -3.59
N VAL A 168 4.71 10.70 -4.26
CA VAL A 168 4.49 9.37 -3.71
C VAL A 168 5.69 8.45 -3.91
N CYS A 169 6.32 8.51 -5.07
CA CYS A 169 7.53 7.80 -5.41
C CYS A 169 8.42 8.70 -6.27
N PRO A 170 9.16 9.64 -5.65
CA PRO A 170 10.06 10.50 -6.39
C PRO A 170 11.17 9.70 -7.07
N ALA A 171 11.66 10.22 -8.19
CA ALA A 171 12.88 9.72 -8.79
C ALA A 171 14.06 9.94 -7.81
N PRO A 172 14.88 8.91 -7.56
CA PRO A 172 16.06 9.06 -6.69
C PRO A 172 17.00 10.14 -7.20
N LEU A 173 17.50 11.00 -6.30
CA LEU A 173 18.51 12.02 -6.60
C LEU A 173 19.84 11.42 -7.09
N LEU A 174 20.15 10.19 -6.68
CA LEU A 174 21.33 9.43 -7.07
C LEU A 174 20.94 8.01 -7.47
N ASN A 175 21.64 7.46 -8.45
CA ASN A 175 21.51 6.06 -8.82
C ASN A 175 22.58 5.18 -8.13
N GLY A 176 22.43 3.86 -8.24
CA GLY A 176 23.32 2.92 -7.56
C GLY A 176 24.79 3.01 -7.99
N LYS A 177 25.06 3.36 -9.25
CA LYS A 177 26.43 3.54 -9.74
C LYS A 177 27.10 4.74 -9.06
N GLU A 178 26.39 5.86 -8.96
CA GLU A 178 26.88 7.07 -8.29
C GLU A 178 27.14 6.82 -6.81
N VAL A 179 26.22 6.11 -6.12
CA VAL A 179 26.42 5.73 -4.71
C VAL A 179 27.68 4.88 -4.52
N MET A 180 27.91 3.90 -5.41
CA MET A 180 29.11 3.05 -5.36
C MET A 180 30.40 3.84 -5.60
N GLU A 181 30.39 4.77 -6.56
CA GLU A 181 31.53 5.62 -6.87
C GLU A 181 31.86 6.60 -5.73
N ILE A 182 30.85 7.23 -5.13
CA ILE A 182 31.03 8.21 -4.05
C ILE A 182 31.55 7.57 -2.76
N LEU A 183 31.05 6.37 -2.43
CA LEU A 183 31.39 5.67 -1.19
C LEU A 183 32.51 4.64 -1.36
N GLU A 184 33.01 4.45 -2.58
CA GLU A 184 34.02 3.44 -2.92
C GLU A 184 33.61 2.01 -2.50
N ILE A 185 32.32 1.69 -2.60
CA ILE A 185 31.77 0.38 -2.21
C ILE A 185 31.43 -0.48 -3.42
N LYS A 186 31.55 -1.80 -3.24
CA LYS A 186 31.12 -2.79 -4.25
C LYS A 186 29.60 -2.92 -4.28
N SER A 187 29.10 -3.42 -5.41
CA SER A 187 27.69 -3.78 -5.58
C SER A 187 27.26 -4.79 -4.52
N GLY A 188 26.06 -4.57 -3.97
CA GLY A 188 25.50 -5.44 -2.94
C GLY A 188 24.26 -4.84 -2.26
N PRO A 189 23.63 -5.59 -1.34
CA PRO A 189 22.41 -5.16 -0.64
C PRO A 189 22.54 -3.82 0.09
N GLN A 190 23.75 -3.49 0.55
CA GLN A 190 24.05 -2.21 1.19
C GLN A 190 23.76 -1.01 0.28
N VAL A 191 24.04 -1.12 -1.02
CA VAL A 191 23.77 -0.03 -1.99
C VAL A 191 22.29 0.24 -2.08
N GLY A 192 21.46 -0.82 -2.14
CA GLY A 192 20.00 -0.69 -2.13
C GLY A 192 19.47 -0.06 -0.85
N LYS A 193 20.05 -0.41 0.31
CA LYS A 193 19.70 0.22 1.59
C LYS A 193 20.01 1.72 1.60
N ILE A 194 21.19 2.10 1.10
CA ILE A 194 21.60 3.52 1.02
C ILE A 194 20.70 4.30 0.06
N LEU A 195 20.40 3.74 -1.12
CA LEU A 195 19.46 4.35 -2.06
C LEU A 195 18.08 4.56 -1.44
N GLN A 196 17.60 3.58 -0.67
CA GLN A 196 16.32 3.71 0.02
C GLN A 196 16.36 4.82 1.08
N GLU A 197 17.46 4.94 1.82
CA GLU A 197 17.62 6.00 2.83
C GLU A 197 17.68 7.40 2.19
N LEU A 198 18.34 7.53 1.04
CA LEU A 198 18.35 8.77 0.26
C LEU A 198 16.96 9.17 -0.20
N VAL A 199 16.19 8.24 -0.77
CA VAL A 199 14.81 8.52 -1.21
C VAL A 199 13.91 8.82 -0.01
N GLU A 200 14.09 8.12 1.12
CA GLU A 200 13.34 8.43 2.34
C GLU A 200 13.66 9.85 2.87
N ALA A 201 14.91 10.31 2.76
CA ALA A 201 15.31 11.67 3.13
C ALA A 201 14.73 12.71 2.16
N GLN A 202 14.73 12.41 0.85
CA GLN A 202 14.12 13.25 -0.19
C GLN A 202 12.62 13.43 0.03
N VAL A 203 11.88 12.36 0.27
CA VAL A 203 10.44 12.41 0.57
C VAL A 203 10.13 13.23 1.83
N GLN A 204 11.07 13.34 2.76
CA GLN A 204 10.91 14.14 3.98
C GLN A 204 11.32 15.61 3.79
N GLY A 205 11.78 16.02 2.61
CA GLY A 205 12.32 17.36 2.36
C GLY A 205 13.65 17.64 3.06
N VAL A 206 14.40 16.58 3.39
CA VAL A 206 15.76 16.71 3.97
C VAL A 206 16.81 16.87 2.87
N LEU A 207 16.51 16.37 1.66
CA LEU A 207 17.37 16.43 0.49
C LEU A 207 16.50 16.77 -0.72
N ASP A 208 16.73 17.91 -1.35
CA ASP A 208 16.00 18.32 -2.54
C ASP A 208 16.88 18.31 -3.78
N GLU A 209 18.20 18.48 -3.59
CA GLU A 209 19.18 18.55 -4.68
C GLU A 209 20.22 17.42 -4.64
N LYS A 210 20.77 17.11 -5.81
CA LYS A 210 21.75 16.05 -5.98
C LYS A 210 23.03 16.33 -5.17
N GLU A 211 23.45 17.58 -5.13
CA GLU A 211 24.61 18.08 -4.40
C GLU A 211 24.47 17.82 -2.90
N GLU A 212 23.27 18.03 -2.35
CA GLU A 212 22.96 17.74 -0.95
C GLU A 212 23.02 16.25 -0.66
N ALA A 213 22.50 15.42 -1.56
CA ALA A 213 22.57 13.96 -1.45
C ALA A 213 24.04 13.47 -1.45
N ILE A 214 24.89 14.04 -2.30
CA ILE A 214 26.33 13.73 -2.33
C ILE A 214 26.98 14.15 -1.00
N ALA A 215 26.71 15.35 -0.51
CA ALA A 215 27.24 15.83 0.77
C ALA A 215 26.75 15.00 1.96
N TRP A 216 25.50 14.53 1.91
CA TRP A 216 24.92 13.62 2.91
C TRP A 216 25.65 12.28 2.94
N LEU A 217 25.95 11.68 1.77
CA LEU A 217 26.70 10.44 1.69
C LEU A 217 28.12 10.55 2.26
N LYS A 218 28.81 11.67 1.99
CA LYS A 218 30.20 11.89 2.47
C LYS A 218 30.33 12.14 3.97
N ARG A 219 29.23 12.44 4.67
CA ARG A 219 29.22 12.71 6.12
C ARG A 219 28.94 11.46 6.97
N ARG A 220 28.68 10.32 6.33
CA ARG A 220 28.56 9.02 7.00
C ARG A 220 29.93 8.41 7.27
#